data_AF-A0A954LJ34-F1
#
_entry.id   AF-A0A954LJ34-F1
#
_cell.length_a   1.000
_cell.length_b   1.000
_cell.length_c   1.000
_cell.angle_alpha   90.00
_cell.angle_beta   90.00
_cell.angle_gamma   90.00
#
_symmetry.space_group_name_H-M   'P 1'
#
loop_
_entity.id
_entity.type
_entity.pdbx_description
1 polymer ?
#
loop_
_entity_poly.entity_id
_entity_poly.type
_entity_poly.pdbx_seq_one_letter_code
_entity_poly.pdbx_strand_id
1 'polypeptide(L)'
;ETSRETQVQVSNLLESDLHDYGFDAESVGRRLENFLEVQNTYLSTFQALGGLGLLLGTLGLATVMLRNVLERRSELALLRAVGFLNSRLVVLVLCENAFLLIWGLLAGTVSALVAMAPHLVTIGADVPWNTVATILGAVALVGMIAALLAVYEAVRTPVLATLRAE
;
A
#
# COMPACT_ATOMS: atom_id res chain seq x y z
N GLU A 1 -22.27 -34.22 -8.00
CA GLU A 1 -22.25 -34.44 -9.47
C GLU A 1 -23.64 -34.56 -10.06
N THR A 2 -24.52 -35.38 -9.48
CA THR A 2 -25.89 -35.62 -9.97
C THR A 2 -26.70 -34.35 -10.29
N SER A 3 -26.61 -33.29 -9.47
CA SER A 3 -27.33 -32.03 -9.74
C SER A 3 -26.83 -31.25 -10.96
N ARG A 4 -25.54 -31.33 -11.30
CA ARG A 4 -24.99 -30.65 -12.50
C ARG A 4 -25.38 -31.40 -13.77
N GLU A 5 -25.37 -32.73 -13.73
CA GLU A 5 -25.84 -33.57 -14.84
C GLU A 5 -27.34 -33.38 -15.10
N THR A 6 -28.16 -33.31 -14.04
CA THR A 6 -29.59 -32.99 -14.17
C THR A 6 -29.80 -31.58 -14.74
N GLN A 7 -29.02 -30.57 -14.33
CA GLN A 7 -29.13 -29.21 -14.88
C GLN A 7 -28.81 -29.16 -16.38
N VAL A 8 -27.75 -29.84 -16.81
CA VAL A 8 -27.37 -29.88 -18.24
C VAL A 8 -28.44 -30.63 -19.05
N GLN A 9 -28.98 -31.74 -18.53
CA GLN A 9 -30.08 -32.45 -19.20
C GLN A 9 -31.35 -31.60 -19.32
N VAL A 10 -31.73 -30.87 -18.25
CA VAL A 10 -32.91 -30.00 -18.27
C VAL A 10 -32.72 -28.82 -19.24
N SER A 11 -31.52 -28.23 -19.29
CA SER A 11 -31.16 -27.18 -20.26
C SER A 11 -31.36 -27.68 -21.69
N ASN A 12 -30.75 -28.82 -22.02
CA ASN A 12 -30.79 -29.40 -23.36
C ASN A 12 -32.22 -29.79 -23.79
N LEU A 13 -33.06 -30.28 -22.87
CA LEU A 13 -34.46 -30.60 -23.16
C LEU A 13 -35.29 -29.35 -23.44
N LEU A 14 -35.13 -28.29 -22.64
CA LEU A 14 -35.83 -27.03 -22.85
C LEU A 14 -35.39 -26.32 -24.13
N GLU A 15 -34.09 -26.34 -24.44
CA GLU A 15 -33.54 -25.80 -25.69
C GLU A 15 -34.03 -26.59 -26.89
N SER A 16 -34.10 -27.93 -26.82
CA SER A 16 -34.59 -28.76 -27.94
C SER A 16 -36.08 -28.54 -28.24
N ASP A 17 -36.93 -28.42 -27.21
CA ASP A 17 -38.38 -28.26 -27.40
C ASP A 17 -38.77 -26.81 -27.78
N LEU A 18 -38.02 -25.80 -27.32
CA LEU A 18 -38.28 -24.39 -27.61
C LEU A 18 -37.32 -23.77 -28.64
N HIS A 19 -36.55 -24.59 -29.35
CA HIS A 19 -35.58 -24.13 -30.35
C HIS A 19 -36.22 -23.19 -31.39
N ASP A 20 -37.43 -23.52 -31.87
CA ASP A 20 -38.15 -22.72 -32.88
C ASP A 20 -38.54 -21.32 -32.37
N TYR A 21 -38.51 -21.10 -31.05
CA TYR A 21 -38.72 -19.81 -30.39
C TYR A 21 -37.40 -19.09 -30.04
N GLY A 22 -36.25 -19.68 -30.35
CA GLY A 22 -34.93 -19.12 -30.05
C GLY A 22 -34.55 -19.15 -28.57
N PHE A 23 -35.07 -20.12 -27.82
CA PHE A 23 -34.79 -20.25 -26.39
C PHE A 23 -33.36 -20.76 -26.15
N ASP A 24 -32.61 -20.06 -25.30
CA ASP A 24 -31.23 -20.37 -24.90
C ASP A 24 -31.14 -20.35 -23.37
N ALA A 25 -30.75 -21.46 -22.76
CA ALA A 25 -30.70 -21.62 -21.32
C ALA A 25 -29.25 -21.64 -20.83
N GLU A 26 -28.87 -20.61 -20.06
CA GLU A 26 -27.58 -20.59 -19.38
C GLU A 26 -27.75 -20.85 -17.88
N SER A 27 -26.87 -21.68 -17.31
CA SER A 27 -26.83 -21.85 -15.86
C SER A 27 -26.48 -20.53 -15.17
N VAL A 28 -27.27 -20.16 -14.16
CA VAL A 28 -27.02 -18.96 -13.33
C VAL A 28 -25.62 -19.01 -12.70
N GLY A 29 -25.13 -20.20 -12.35
CA GLY A 29 -23.77 -20.40 -11.83
C GLY A 29 -22.69 -19.95 -12.83
N ARG A 30 -22.77 -20.39 -14.08
CA ARG A 30 -21.81 -20.00 -15.14
C ARG A 30 -21.86 -18.50 -15.43
N ARG A 31 -23.07 -17.93 -15.48
CA ARG A 31 -23.23 -16.49 -15.67
C ARG A 31 -22.63 -15.69 -14.51
N LEU A 32 -22.82 -16.13 -13.27
CA LEU A 32 -22.22 -15.52 -12.09
C LEU A 32 -20.68 -15.65 -12.09
N GLU A 33 -20.14 -16.81 -12.44
CA GLU A 33 -18.69 -17.03 -12.57
C GLU A 33 -18.07 -16.03 -13.56
N ASN A 34 -18.68 -15.85 -14.75
CA ASN A 34 -18.22 -14.87 -15.73
C ASN A 34 -18.23 -13.43 -15.17
N PHE A 35 -19.27 -13.04 -14.43
CA PHE A 35 -19.31 -11.72 -13.79
C PHE A 35 -18.23 -11.55 -12.72
N LEU A 36 -18.00 -12.58 -11.90
CA LEU A 36 -16.97 -12.55 -10.86
C LEU A 36 -15.56 -12.50 -11.47
N GLU A 37 -15.33 -13.17 -12.59
CA GLU A 37 -14.04 -13.12 -13.30
C GLU A 37 -13.71 -11.71 -13.79
N VAL A 38 -14.67 -11.04 -14.41
CA VAL A 38 -14.52 -9.64 -14.86
C VAL A 38 -14.30 -8.72 -13.67
N GLN A 39 -15.09 -8.86 -12.60
CA GLN A 39 -14.97 -8.05 -11.39
C GLN A 39 -13.59 -8.25 -10.73
N ASN A 40 -13.12 -9.48 -10.59
CA ASN A 40 -11.82 -9.78 -9.99
C ASN A 40 -10.67 -9.22 -10.83
N THR A 41 -10.76 -9.29 -12.15
CA THR A 41 -9.76 -8.72 -13.05
C THR A 41 -9.67 -7.19 -12.91
N TYR A 42 -10.82 -6.53 -12.85
CA TYR A 42 -10.90 -5.10 -12.60
C TYR A 42 -10.25 -4.75 -11.25
N LEU A 43 -10.67 -5.42 -10.17
CA LEU A 43 -10.16 -5.16 -8.82
C LEU A 43 -8.65 -5.44 -8.70
N SER A 44 -8.17 -6.52 -9.32
CA SER A 44 -6.74 -6.88 -9.36
C SER A 44 -5.91 -5.80 -10.04
N THR A 45 -6.41 -5.21 -11.13
CA THR A 45 -5.72 -4.11 -11.82
C THR A 45 -5.61 -2.88 -10.93
N PHE A 46 -6.67 -2.49 -10.22
CA PHE A 46 -6.61 -1.38 -9.26
C PHE A 46 -5.70 -1.68 -8.08
N GLN A 47 -5.70 -2.91 -7.60
CA GLN A 47 -4.81 -3.33 -6.52
C GLN A 47 -3.33 -3.25 -6.96
N ALA A 48 -3.02 -3.66 -8.18
CA ALA A 48 -1.69 -3.52 -8.76
C ALA A 48 -1.26 -2.04 -8.85
N LEU A 49 -2.14 -1.17 -9.36
CA LEU A 49 -1.88 0.27 -9.43
C LEU A 49 -1.72 0.90 -8.04
N GLY A 50 -2.55 0.52 -7.07
CA GLY A 50 -2.43 0.96 -5.68
C GLY A 50 -1.12 0.49 -5.04
N GLY A 51 -0.72 -0.76 -5.30
CA GLY A 51 0.57 -1.30 -4.86
C GLY A 51 1.76 -0.56 -5.46
N LEU A 52 1.72 -0.23 -6.75
CA LEU A 52 2.73 0.61 -7.41
C LEU A 52 2.78 2.02 -6.81
N GLY A 53 1.62 2.61 -6.51
CA GLY A 53 1.52 3.91 -5.83
C GLY A 53 2.18 3.89 -4.45
N LEU A 54 1.95 2.82 -3.67
CA LEU A 54 2.62 2.63 -2.39
C LEU A 54 4.14 2.50 -2.55
N LEU A 55 4.61 1.72 -3.52
CA LEU A 55 6.05 1.60 -3.81
C LEU A 55 6.67 2.97 -4.14
N LEU A 56 6.07 3.72 -5.07
CA LEU A 56 6.52 5.06 -5.42
C LEU A 56 6.50 6.01 -4.22
N GLY A 57 5.47 5.94 -3.39
CA GLY A 57 5.36 6.72 -2.16
C GLY A 57 6.48 6.42 -1.17
N THR A 58 6.82 5.14 -0.96
CA THR A 58 7.92 4.75 -0.06
C THR A 58 9.29 5.22 -0.57
N LEU A 59 9.54 5.15 -1.89
CA LEU A 59 10.78 5.67 -2.48
C LEU A 59 10.86 7.20 -2.39
N GLY A 60 9.74 7.88 -2.61
CA GLY A 60 9.64 9.33 -2.43
C GLY A 60 9.95 9.76 -1.00
N LEU A 61 9.37 9.06 -0.02
CA LEU A 61 9.68 9.27 1.39
C LEU A 61 11.17 9.08 1.68
N ALA A 62 11.77 7.96 1.23
CA ALA A 62 13.19 7.69 1.43
C ALA A 62 14.09 8.80 0.83
N THR A 63 13.72 9.31 -0.34
CA THR A 63 14.45 10.40 -1.00
C THR A 63 14.38 11.70 -0.20
N VAL A 64 13.20 12.05 0.33
CA VAL A 64 13.00 13.24 1.18
C VAL A 64 13.78 13.09 2.49
N MET A 65 13.77 11.90 3.10
CA MET A 65 14.53 11.62 4.32
C MET A 65 16.03 11.78 4.10
N LEU A 66 16.56 11.23 3.00
CA LEU A 66 17.97 11.38 2.64
C LEU A 66 18.33 12.87 2.46
N ARG A 67 17.48 13.63 1.75
CA ARG A 67 17.68 15.07 1.54
C ARG A 67 17.72 15.83 2.88
N ASN A 68 16.78 15.57 3.79
CA ASN A 68 16.74 16.20 5.11
C ASN A 68 18.04 15.95 5.91
N VAL A 69 18.53 14.71 5.88
CA VAL A 69 19.78 14.33 6.57
C VAL A 69 21.00 15.02 5.97
N LEU A 70 21.06 15.14 4.64
CA LEU A 70 22.15 15.84 3.95
C LEU A 70 22.19 17.33 4.29
N GLU A 71 21.03 17.99 4.31
CA GLU A 71 20.92 19.42 4.66
C GLU A 71 21.36 19.70 6.11
N ARG A 72 21.10 18.77 7.03
CA ARG A 72 21.40 18.94 8.47
C ARG A 72 22.73 18.33 8.90
N ARG A 73 23.56 17.91 7.94
CA ARG A 73 24.85 17.27 8.22
C ARG A 73 25.81 18.17 9.01
N SER A 74 25.82 19.47 8.74
CA SER A 74 26.64 20.46 9.45
C SER A 74 26.20 20.62 10.92
N GLU A 75 24.90 20.63 11.18
CA GLU A 75 24.34 20.68 12.54
C GLU A 75 24.70 19.42 13.34
N LEU A 76 24.53 18.23 12.74
CA LEU A 76 24.87 16.96 13.37
C LEU A 76 26.37 16.87 13.67
N ALA A 77 27.21 17.42 12.79
CA ALA A 77 28.64 17.52 13.02
C ALA A 77 29.02 18.43 14.19
N LEU A 78 28.38 19.60 14.30
CA LEU A 78 28.58 20.52 15.42
C LEU A 78 28.18 19.87 16.74
N LEU A 79 27.03 19.20 16.78
CA LEU A 79 26.58 18.48 17.98
C LEU A 79 27.58 17.39 18.40
N ARG A 80 28.17 16.66 17.44
CA ARG A 80 29.25 15.70 17.72
C ARG A 80 30.51 16.38 18.27
N ALA A 81 30.91 17.53 17.72
CA ALA A 81 32.07 18.27 18.18
C ALA A 81 31.92 18.78 19.62
N VAL A 82 30.69 19.12 20.03
CA VAL A 82 30.34 19.52 21.40
C VAL A 82 30.27 18.32 22.37
N GLY A 83 30.36 17.08 21.86
CA GLY A 83 30.45 15.87 22.68
C GLY A 83 29.18 15.02 22.76
N PHE A 84 28.18 15.24 21.90
CA PHE A 84 27.03 14.33 21.84
C PHE A 84 27.42 12.93 21.34
N LEU A 85 26.88 11.89 21.99
CA LEU A 85 27.03 10.51 21.55
C LEU A 85 26.27 10.27 20.25
N ASN A 86 26.87 9.50 19.33
CA ASN A 86 26.26 9.06 18.08
C ASN A 86 24.88 8.41 18.29
N SER A 87 24.70 7.62 19.37
CA SER A 87 23.42 6.96 19.68
C SER A 87 22.30 7.96 19.96
N ARG A 88 22.57 9.07 20.66
CA ARG A 88 21.57 10.11 20.93
C ARG A 88 21.17 10.84 19.65
N LEU A 89 22.12 11.08 18.75
CA LEU A 89 21.85 11.70 17.45
C LEU A 89 20.99 10.79 16.57
N VAL A 90 21.29 9.49 16.53
CA VAL A 90 20.47 8.51 15.80
C VAL A 90 19.04 8.50 16.32
N VAL A 91 18.83 8.44 17.65
CA VAL A 91 17.49 8.44 18.25
C VAL A 91 16.74 9.74 17.97
N LEU A 92 17.41 10.88 18.06
CA LEU A 92 16.79 12.19 17.77
C LEU A 92 16.23 12.23 16.34
N VAL A 93 17.07 11.89 15.36
CA VAL A 93 16.68 11.91 13.94
C VAL A 93 15.63 10.84 13.65
N LEU A 94 15.75 9.66 14.27
CA LEU A 94 14.76 8.60 14.09
C LEU A 94 13.38 9.00 14.64
N CYS A 95 13.32 9.66 15.81
CA CYS A 95 12.08 10.18 16.36
C CYS A 95 11.41 11.22 15.44
N GLU A 96 12.20 12.10 14.84
CA GLU A 96 11.70 13.09 13.88
C GLU A 96 11.12 12.43 12.63
N ASN A 97 11.84 11.45 12.07
CA ASN A 97 11.37 10.68 10.91
C ASN A 97 10.14 9.83 11.24
N ALA A 98 10.09 9.23 12.44
CA ALA A 98 8.92 8.49 12.91
C ALA A 98 7.69 9.41 13.03
N PHE A 99 7.88 10.64 13.52
CA PHE A 99 6.80 11.62 13.60
C PHE A 99 6.27 12.00 12.21
N LEU A 100 7.16 12.28 11.25
CA LEU A 100 6.79 12.55 9.86
C LEU A 100 6.04 11.36 9.22
N LEU A 101 6.51 10.14 9.47
CA LEU A 101 5.90 8.92 8.97
C LEU A 101 4.50 8.70 9.55
N ILE A 102 4.31 8.89 10.87
CA ILE A 102 3.00 8.78 11.51
C ILE A 102 2.04 9.82 10.95
N TRP A 103 2.47 11.06 10.79
CA TRP A 103 1.62 12.10 10.20
C TRP A 103 1.27 11.84 8.75
N GLY A 104 2.23 11.33 7.96
CA GLY A 104 1.98 10.91 6.58
C GLY A 104 0.96 9.77 6.50
N LEU A 105 1.09 8.75 7.35
CA LEU A 105 0.14 7.65 7.42
C LEU A 105 -1.26 8.11 7.87
N LEU A 106 -1.33 9.00 8.87
CA LEU A 106 -2.58 9.55 9.35
C LEU A 106 -3.27 10.36 8.25
N ALA A 107 -2.56 11.29 7.61
CA ALA A 107 -3.09 12.10 6.52
C ALA A 107 -3.55 11.24 5.33
N GLY A 108 -2.77 10.24 4.94
CA GLY A 108 -3.13 9.29 3.88
C GLY A 108 -4.36 8.46 4.23
N THR A 109 -4.44 7.96 5.47
CA THR A 109 -5.59 7.18 5.95
C THR A 109 -6.85 8.02 6.00
N VAL A 110 -6.77 9.26 6.49
CA VAL A 110 -7.92 10.20 6.50
C VAL A 110 -8.36 10.52 5.07
N SER A 111 -7.44 10.78 4.16
CA SER A 111 -7.76 11.03 2.75
C SER A 111 -8.46 9.83 2.11
N ALA A 112 -7.97 8.61 2.36
CA ALA A 112 -8.59 7.38 1.88
C ALA A 112 -9.99 7.16 2.44
N LEU A 113 -10.19 7.40 3.75
CA LEU A 113 -11.51 7.30 4.39
C LEU A 113 -12.50 8.32 3.83
N VAL A 114 -12.07 9.56 3.58
CA VAL A 114 -12.91 10.60 2.96
C VAL A 114 -13.29 10.22 1.53
N ALA A 115 -12.36 9.67 0.76
CA ALA A 115 -12.64 9.19 -0.60
C ALA A 115 -13.61 8.00 -0.61
N MET A 116 -13.53 7.11 0.39
CA MET A 116 -14.40 5.94 0.54
C MET A 116 -15.75 6.24 1.22
N ALA A 117 -15.89 7.38 1.89
CA ALA A 117 -17.10 7.76 2.65
C ALA A 117 -18.43 7.53 1.89
N PRO A 118 -18.62 7.99 0.64
CA PRO A 118 -19.88 7.78 -0.07
C PRO A 118 -20.18 6.29 -0.32
N HIS A 119 -19.16 5.47 -0.56
CA HIS A 119 -19.31 4.03 -0.76
C HIS A 119 -19.67 3.30 0.54
N LEU A 120 -19.09 3.71 1.66
CA LEU A 120 -19.38 3.13 2.98
C LEU A 120 -20.83 3.37 3.41
N VAL A 121 -21.37 4.55 3.10
CA VAL A 121 -22.74 4.94 3.49
C VAL A 121 -23.80 4.29 2.60
N THR A 122 -23.53 4.10 1.30
CA THR A 122 -24.55 3.67 0.33
C THR A 122 -24.64 2.16 0.17
N ILE A 123 -23.51 1.45 0.21
CA ILE A 123 -23.43 0.04 -0.14
C ILE A 123 -23.24 -0.85 1.10
N GLY A 124 -22.98 -0.26 2.28
CA GLY A 124 -22.70 -1.01 3.49
C GLY A 124 -21.45 -1.88 3.33
N ALA A 125 -20.40 -1.31 2.74
CA ALA A 125 -19.20 -2.05 2.40
C ALA A 125 -18.48 -2.56 3.65
N ASP A 126 -18.29 -3.87 3.71
CA ASP A 126 -17.52 -4.52 4.77
C ASP A 126 -16.03 -4.31 4.49
N VAL A 127 -15.42 -3.36 5.21
CA VAL A 127 -14.01 -3.04 5.02
C VAL A 127 -13.16 -4.07 5.75
N PRO A 128 -12.24 -4.77 5.08
CA PRO A 128 -11.34 -5.71 5.73
C PRO A 128 -10.26 -4.95 6.52
N TRP A 129 -10.62 -4.48 7.72
CA TRP A 129 -9.75 -3.69 8.59
C TRP A 129 -8.41 -4.37 8.89
N ASN A 130 -8.40 -5.71 8.95
CA ASN A 130 -7.18 -6.48 9.14
C ASN A 130 -6.19 -6.31 7.96
N THR A 131 -6.69 -6.31 6.73
CA THR A 131 -5.85 -6.10 5.54
C THR A 131 -5.34 -4.67 5.47
N VAL A 132 -6.17 -3.69 5.83
CA VAL A 132 -5.73 -2.29 5.91
C VAL A 132 -4.65 -2.11 6.98
N ALA A 133 -4.87 -2.67 8.18
CA ALA A 133 -3.91 -2.58 9.29
C ALA A 133 -2.57 -3.26 8.96
N THR A 134 -2.59 -4.41 8.28
CA THR A 134 -1.36 -5.10 7.83
C THR A 134 -0.60 -4.29 6.78
N ILE A 135 -1.29 -3.67 5.82
CA ILE A 135 -0.64 -2.79 4.83
C ILE A 135 -0.04 -1.55 5.50
N LEU A 136 -0.78 -0.86 6.36
CA LEU A 136 -0.27 0.31 7.10
C LEU A 136 0.92 -0.07 7.99
N GLY A 137 0.84 -1.20 8.69
CA GLY A 137 1.94 -1.73 9.49
C GLY A 137 3.17 -2.07 8.64
N ALA A 138 2.98 -2.68 7.47
CA ALA A 138 4.07 -2.97 6.55
C ALA A 138 4.73 -1.69 6.02
N VAL A 139 3.94 -0.67 5.63
CA VAL A 139 4.48 0.63 5.19
C VAL A 139 5.24 1.32 6.32
N ALA A 140 4.71 1.30 7.55
CA ALA A 140 5.38 1.86 8.70
C ALA A 140 6.72 1.17 8.98
N LEU A 141 6.74 -0.16 8.94
CA LEU A 141 7.94 -0.96 9.14
C LEU A 141 8.99 -0.69 8.07
N VAL A 142 8.60 -0.71 6.80
CA VAL A 142 9.50 -0.43 5.67
C VAL A 142 10.05 1.00 5.75
N GLY A 143 9.21 1.99 6.04
CA GLY A 143 9.63 3.38 6.19
C GLY A 143 10.59 3.59 7.37
N MET A 144 10.35 2.93 8.50
CA MET A 144 11.26 2.96 9.66
C MET A 144 12.61 2.30 9.36
N ILE A 145 12.62 1.18 8.64
CA ILE A 145 13.87 0.53 8.21
C ILE A 145 14.64 1.45 7.26
N ALA A 146 13.98 2.07 6.30
CA ALA A 146 14.61 3.02 5.38
C ALA A 146 15.20 4.22 6.12
N ALA A 147 14.49 4.79 7.09
CA ALA A 147 14.97 5.88 7.93
C ALA A 147 16.21 5.47 8.74
N LEU A 148 16.17 4.29 9.37
CA LEU A 148 17.31 3.74 10.11
C LEU A 148 18.56 3.60 9.23
N LEU A 149 18.40 3.07 8.02
CA LEU A 149 19.52 2.91 7.07
C LEU A 149 20.10 4.27 6.67
N ALA A 150 19.25 5.24 6.32
CA ALA A 150 19.70 6.58 5.93
C ALA A 150 20.46 7.29 7.06
N VAL A 151 19.96 7.21 8.29
CA VAL A 151 20.59 7.81 9.47
C VAL A 151 21.91 7.13 9.81
N TYR A 152 21.96 5.80 9.72
CA TYR A 152 23.18 5.04 9.98
C TYR A 152 24.31 5.43 9.01
N GLU A 153 23.98 5.57 7.73
CA GLU A 153 24.94 5.97 6.69
C GLU A 153 25.47 7.39 6.91
N ALA A 154 24.59 8.31 7.32
CA ALA A 154 24.96 9.70 7.60
C ALA A 154 25.84 9.88 8.84
N VAL A 155 25.63 9.07 9.88
CA VAL A 155 26.47 9.12 11.10
C VAL A 155 27.85 8.48 10.85
N ARG A 156 27.93 7.47 9.98
CA ARG A 156 29.19 6.80 9.61
C ARG A 156 30.06 7.60 8.65
N THR A 157 29.49 8.42 7.78
CA THR A 157 30.27 9.18 6.79
C THR A 157 31.11 10.27 7.49
N PRO A 158 32.46 10.22 7.40
CA PRO A 158 33.33 11.14 8.11
C PRO A 158 33.10 12.58 7.61
N VAL A 159 32.61 13.43 8.52
CA VAL A 159 32.34 14.86 8.31
C VAL A 159 33.60 15.64 7.89
N LEU A 160 34.78 15.14 8.28
CA LEU A 160 36.08 15.77 8.01
C LEU A 160 36.41 15.93 6.51
N ALA A 161 35.82 15.13 5.61
CA ALA A 161 36.02 15.31 4.18
C ALA A 161 35.27 16.52 3.61
N THR A 162 34.12 16.88 4.22
CA THR A 162 33.26 17.97 3.76
C THR A 162 33.73 19.36 4.20
N LEU A 163 34.41 19.49 5.35
CA LEU A 163 35.03 20.74 5.80
C LEU A 163 36.33 21.09 5.08
N ARG A 164 36.87 20.18 4.24
CA ARG A 164 38.06 20.42 3.41
C ARG A 164 37.70 20.79 1.97
N ALA A 165 36.41 20.74 1.62
CA ALA A 165 35.89 21.03 0.29
C ALA A 165 35.26 22.43 0.18
N GLU A 166 35.27 23.19 1.27
CA GLU A 166 34.92 24.61 1.34
C GLU A 166 36.17 25.40 1.74
#